data_AF-A0A453HKL7-F1
#
_entry.id   AF-A0A453HKL7-F1
#
_cell.length_a   1.000
_cell.length_b   1.000
_cell.length_c   1.000
_cell.angle_alpha   90.00
_cell.angle_beta   90.00
_cell.angle_gamma   90.00
#
_symmetry.space_group_name_H-M   'P 1'
#
loop_
_entity.id
_entity.type
_entity.pdbx_description
1 polymer ?
#
loop_
_entity_poly.entity_id
_entity_poly.type
_entity_poly.pdbx_seq_one_letter_code
_entity_poly.pdbx_strand_id
1 'polypeptide(L)'
;AGEFAATRRGPPLKTTALSSLTKVCDVLGVSAQRRKNVRLTVCPQVTQHHVWRGALEEVLRDLRADMGALEPPSQAIRMAEQIASACASFLSETADAATSASPSWMRPTPYRRPSPSPPPAKTWQEVLDMFTDLGKSLATDERLAGHAQKVEAMKEGLYQIRDIIVERDIAFKEARHQDCLVQRNLSKNLGHSSRDLYTLLLFYLYGTVRDIEVHIGKCLSGKEGKNVTIHAVKFLVDGDELAVRSGIKQLSRALRVFSFVWEAANTDTGTSNDIVVKKGEGAKGVLKLQGHLWGLGVEEKTVTYRGDVFKVHQIKLP
;
A
#
# COMPACT_ATOMS: atom_id res chain seq x y z
N ALA A 1 -10.36 -7.06 55.05
CA ALA A 1 -9.10 -7.09 54.29
C ALA A 1 -8.95 -8.50 53.73
N GLY A 2 -8.90 -8.77 52.43
CA GLY A 2 -8.96 -7.92 51.25
C GLY A 2 -9.55 -8.74 50.09
N GLU A 3 -10.37 -8.09 49.27
CA GLU A 3 -10.86 -8.66 48.00
C GLU A 3 -9.71 -8.71 46.99
N PHE A 4 -9.46 -9.90 46.46
CA PHE A 4 -8.59 -10.11 45.31
C PHE A 4 -9.21 -9.41 44.09
N ALA A 5 -8.58 -8.32 43.66
CA ALA A 5 -8.90 -7.67 42.40
C ALA A 5 -8.66 -8.64 41.25
N ALA A 6 -9.75 -9.08 40.62
CA ALA A 6 -9.71 -9.85 39.38
C ALA A 6 -9.04 -9.00 38.30
N THR A 7 -7.77 -9.29 38.00
CA THR A 7 -7.08 -8.79 36.81
C THR A 7 -7.89 -9.20 35.58
N ARG A 8 -8.63 -8.24 35.01
CA ARG A 8 -9.19 -8.35 33.66
C ARG A 8 -8.01 -8.54 32.70
N ARG A 9 -7.72 -9.80 32.37
CA ARG A 9 -6.77 -10.15 31.30
C ARG A 9 -7.34 -9.54 30.01
N GLY A 10 -6.73 -8.44 29.56
CA GLY A 10 -7.05 -7.87 28.25
C GLY A 10 -6.86 -8.93 27.16
N PRO A 11 -7.58 -8.82 26.02
CA PRO A 11 -7.39 -9.75 24.92
C PRO A 11 -5.90 -9.77 24.49
N PRO A 12 -5.36 -10.94 24.10
CA PRO A 12 -3.98 -11.04 23.68
C PRO A 12 -3.69 -10.09 22.51
N LEU A 13 -2.54 -9.40 22.58
CA LEU A 13 -2.05 -8.52 21.52
C LEU A 13 -1.75 -9.34 20.26
N LYS A 14 -2.74 -9.49 19.38
CA LYS A 14 -2.56 -10.21 18.12
C LYS A 14 -1.69 -9.39 17.16
N THR A 15 -0.61 -9.99 16.66
CA THR A 15 0.16 -9.41 15.55
C THR A 15 -0.81 -9.18 14.40
N THR A 16 -1.02 -7.92 14.04
CA THR A 16 -2.00 -7.55 13.02
C THR A 16 -1.25 -7.02 11.82
N ALA A 17 -1.09 -7.87 10.79
CA ALA A 17 -0.61 -7.42 9.50
C ALA A 17 -1.69 -6.52 8.87
N LEU A 18 -1.40 -5.23 8.77
CA LEU A 18 -2.20 -4.28 8.00
C LEU A 18 -1.92 -4.57 6.52
N SER A 19 -2.89 -5.19 5.86
CA SER A 19 -2.76 -5.68 4.48
C SER A 19 -3.94 -5.29 3.60
N SER A 20 -4.92 -4.55 4.13
CA SER A 20 -6.07 -4.05 3.38
C SER A 20 -6.70 -2.85 4.09
N LEU A 21 -7.38 -1.99 3.32
CA LEU A 21 -8.13 -0.86 3.88
C LEU A 21 -9.27 -1.30 4.80
N THR A 22 -9.88 -2.47 4.52
CA THR A 22 -10.88 -3.07 5.42
C THR A 22 -10.31 -3.32 6.80
N LYS A 23 -9.12 -3.95 6.93
CA LYS A 23 -8.49 -4.16 8.24
C LYS A 23 -8.22 -2.85 8.98
N VAL A 24 -7.74 -1.83 8.26
CA VAL A 24 -7.49 -0.50 8.85
C VAL A 24 -8.79 0.12 9.35
N CYS A 25 -9.86 0.05 8.56
CA CYS A 25 -11.19 0.56 8.92
C CYS A 25 -11.82 -0.21 10.08
N ASP A 26 -11.65 -1.54 10.14
CA ASP A 26 -12.12 -2.38 11.24
C ASP A 26 -11.46 -1.96 12.56
N VAL A 27 -10.13 -1.79 12.55
CA VAL A 27 -9.38 -1.26 13.70
C VAL A 27 -9.92 0.10 14.11
N LEU A 28 -10.10 1.03 13.18
CA LEU A 28 -10.63 2.36 13.47
C LEU A 28 -12.11 2.35 13.89
N GLY A 29 -12.84 1.25 13.68
CA GLY A 29 -14.29 1.19 13.92
C GLY A 29 -15.08 2.05 12.94
N VAL A 30 -14.58 2.21 11.70
CA VAL A 30 -15.26 2.94 10.64
C VAL A 30 -16.47 2.13 10.17
N SER A 31 -17.66 2.73 10.26
CA SER A 31 -18.91 2.12 9.82
C SER A 31 -18.92 1.87 8.31
N ALA A 32 -19.77 0.96 7.83
CA ALA A 32 -19.88 0.66 6.40
C ALA A 32 -20.16 1.91 5.54
N GLN A 33 -21.00 2.83 6.03
CA GLN A 33 -21.28 4.10 5.36
C GLN A 33 -20.02 4.97 5.21
N ARG A 34 -19.23 5.12 6.29
CA ARG A 34 -18.01 5.93 6.25
C ARG A 34 -16.87 5.30 5.45
N ARG A 35 -16.85 3.97 5.30
CA ARG A 35 -15.92 3.28 4.37
C ARG A 35 -16.14 3.70 2.92
N LYS A 36 -17.37 4.04 2.54
CA LYS A 36 -17.65 4.62 1.22
C LYS A 36 -16.93 5.96 1.05
N ASN A 37 -16.97 6.83 2.06
CA ASN A 37 -16.27 8.13 2.03
C ASN A 37 -14.74 7.94 1.97
N VAL A 38 -14.20 6.99 2.75
CA VAL A 38 -12.77 6.60 2.65
C VAL A 38 -12.44 6.26 1.20
N ARG A 39 -13.21 5.36 0.59
CA ARG A 39 -12.97 4.93 -0.79
C ARG A 39 -13.03 6.12 -1.76
N LEU A 40 -14.09 6.93 -1.70
CA LEU A 40 -14.27 8.08 -2.60
C LEU A 40 -13.14 9.11 -2.47
N THR A 41 -12.57 9.26 -1.29
CA THR A 41 -11.46 10.20 -1.03
C THR A 41 -10.10 9.62 -1.42
N VAL A 42 -9.86 8.34 -1.10
CA VAL A 42 -8.55 7.68 -1.26
C VAL A 42 -8.32 7.19 -2.68
N CYS A 43 -9.30 6.52 -3.30
CA CYS A 43 -9.12 5.87 -4.61
C CYS A 43 -8.60 6.82 -5.70
N PRO A 44 -9.15 8.04 -5.90
CA PRO A 44 -8.66 8.92 -6.95
C PRO A 44 -7.19 9.33 -6.76
N GLN A 45 -6.74 9.44 -5.51
CA GLN A 45 -5.35 9.83 -5.20
C GLN A 45 -4.37 8.68 -5.50
N VAL A 46 -4.70 7.46 -5.08
CA VAL A 46 -3.77 6.32 -5.12
C VAL A 46 -3.82 5.53 -6.42
N THR A 47 -4.83 5.75 -7.26
CA THR A 47 -4.98 5.03 -8.55
C THR A 47 -4.46 5.83 -9.75
N GLN A 48 -3.76 6.95 -9.52
CA GLN A 48 -3.12 7.69 -10.59
C GLN A 48 -2.10 6.79 -11.31
N HIS A 49 -1.99 6.91 -12.63
CA HIS A 49 -1.15 6.02 -13.44
C HIS A 49 0.31 5.97 -12.96
N HIS A 50 0.90 7.09 -12.52
CA HIS A 50 2.27 7.10 -11.99
C HIS A 50 2.40 6.38 -10.64
N VAL A 51 1.38 6.45 -9.77
CA VAL A 51 1.34 5.72 -8.49
C VAL A 51 1.22 4.23 -8.77
N TRP A 52 0.33 3.86 -9.70
CA TRP A 52 0.13 2.49 -10.15
C TRP A 52 1.42 1.87 -10.69
N ARG A 53 2.04 2.53 -11.68
CA ARG A 53 3.29 2.08 -12.29
C ARG A 53 4.41 1.98 -11.26
N GLY A 54 4.61 3.03 -10.47
CA GLY A 54 5.65 3.03 -9.45
C GLY A 54 5.46 1.94 -8.39
N ALA A 55 4.21 1.62 -8.03
CA ALA A 55 3.92 0.52 -7.11
C ALA A 55 4.27 -0.84 -7.72
N LEU A 56 3.99 -1.08 -9.01
CA LEU A 56 4.41 -2.32 -9.68
C LEU A 56 5.94 -2.45 -9.74
N GLU A 57 6.64 -1.37 -10.09
CA GLU A 57 8.10 -1.33 -10.09
C GLU A 57 8.68 -1.59 -8.70
N GLU A 58 8.05 -1.02 -7.66
CA GLU A 58 8.40 -1.27 -6.26
C GLU A 58 8.21 -2.74 -5.87
N VAL A 59 7.08 -3.35 -6.24
CA VAL A 59 6.79 -4.78 -5.96
C VAL A 59 7.85 -5.67 -6.60
N LEU A 60 8.18 -5.44 -7.87
CA LEU A 60 9.20 -6.21 -8.58
C LEU A 60 10.59 -6.02 -7.94
N ARG A 61 10.93 -4.78 -7.56
CA ARG A 61 12.23 -4.48 -6.94
C ARG A 61 12.35 -5.13 -5.56
N ASP A 62 11.31 -5.05 -4.75
CA ASP A 62 11.26 -5.62 -3.41
C ASP A 62 11.36 -7.15 -3.44
N LEU A 63 10.63 -7.78 -4.35
CA LEU A 63 10.71 -9.22 -4.60
C LEU A 63 12.11 -9.65 -5.05
N ARG A 64 12.72 -8.94 -6.00
CA ARG A 64 14.07 -9.26 -6.50
C ARG A 64 15.14 -9.15 -5.42
N ALA A 65 15.03 -8.15 -4.55
CA ALA A 65 15.95 -8.01 -3.41
C ALA A 65 15.87 -9.23 -2.48
N ASP A 66 14.66 -9.70 -2.17
CA ASP A 66 14.47 -10.86 -1.29
C ASP A 66 14.84 -12.18 -1.99
N MET A 67 14.61 -12.34 -3.29
CA MET A 67 15.09 -13.50 -4.07
C MET A 67 16.62 -13.58 -4.11
N GLY A 68 17.31 -12.45 -4.31
CA GLY A 68 18.77 -12.39 -4.33
C GLY A 68 19.42 -12.66 -2.97
N ALA A 69 18.65 -12.67 -1.88
CA ALA A 69 19.12 -13.06 -0.56
C ALA A 69 18.98 -14.58 -0.29
N LEU A 70 18.32 -15.34 -1.18
CA LEU A 70 18.11 -16.77 -1.02
C LEU A 70 19.23 -17.56 -1.71
N GLU A 71 20.09 -18.21 -0.91
CA GLU A 71 21.18 -19.05 -1.44
C GLU A 71 21.09 -20.51 -0.92
N PRO A 72 21.20 -21.52 -1.80
CA PRO A 72 21.19 -21.43 -3.27
C PRO A 72 19.76 -21.25 -3.83
N PRO A 73 19.58 -20.53 -4.97
CA PRO A 73 18.26 -20.34 -5.56
C PRO A 73 17.75 -21.62 -6.23
N SER A 74 16.50 -21.96 -5.95
CA SER A 74 15.79 -23.05 -6.64
C SER A 74 15.56 -22.70 -8.12
N GLN A 75 15.23 -23.70 -8.94
CA GLN A 75 14.89 -23.45 -10.35
C GLN A 75 13.66 -22.52 -10.48
N ALA A 76 12.68 -22.65 -9.59
CA ALA A 76 11.51 -21.78 -9.56
C ALA A 76 11.88 -20.33 -9.22
N ILE A 77 12.82 -20.11 -8.29
CA ILE A 77 13.33 -18.76 -7.96
C ILE A 77 14.04 -18.14 -9.18
N ARG A 78 14.89 -18.92 -9.89
CA ARG A 78 15.55 -18.42 -11.10
C ARG A 78 14.56 -18.02 -12.19
N MET A 79 13.49 -18.80 -12.37
CA MET A 79 12.41 -18.44 -13.31
C MET A 79 11.69 -17.17 -12.87
N ALA A 80 11.33 -17.06 -11.58
CA ALA A 80 10.69 -15.87 -11.03
C ALA A 80 11.55 -14.62 -11.23
N GLU A 81 12.87 -14.72 -11.04
CA GLU A 81 13.81 -13.62 -11.25
C GLU A 81 13.88 -13.18 -12.72
N GLN A 82 13.89 -14.13 -13.66
CA GLN A 82 13.86 -13.83 -15.09
C GLN A 82 12.56 -13.10 -15.48
N ILE A 83 11.41 -13.59 -15.01
CA ILE A 83 10.10 -12.98 -15.28
C ILE A 83 10.04 -11.58 -14.66
N ALA A 84 10.47 -11.41 -13.41
CA ALA A 84 10.47 -10.12 -12.73
C ALA A 84 11.39 -9.11 -13.42
N SER A 85 12.55 -9.56 -13.92
CA SER A 85 13.49 -8.72 -14.67
C SER A 85 12.95 -8.31 -16.03
N ALA A 86 12.31 -9.23 -16.76
CA ALA A 86 11.64 -8.93 -18.03
C ALA A 86 10.52 -7.91 -17.84
N CYS A 87 9.70 -8.08 -16.79
CA CYS A 87 8.62 -7.16 -16.47
C CYS A 87 9.13 -5.77 -16.08
N ALA A 88 10.16 -5.68 -15.24
CA ALA A 88 10.78 -4.41 -14.88
C ALA A 88 11.39 -3.70 -16.11
N SER A 89 12.00 -4.45 -17.03
CA SER A 89 12.55 -3.91 -18.28
C SER A 89 11.44 -3.37 -19.18
N PHE A 90 10.34 -4.11 -19.35
CA PHE A 90 9.16 -3.66 -20.10
C PHE A 90 8.57 -2.35 -19.54
N LEU A 91 8.46 -2.23 -18.21
CA LEU A 91 7.97 -1.01 -17.56
C LEU A 91 8.95 0.17 -17.74
N SER A 92 10.26 -0.10 -17.73
CA SER A 92 11.29 0.94 -17.91
C SER A 92 11.37 1.43 -19.36
N GLU A 93 11.35 0.52 -20.33
CA GLU A 93 11.34 0.84 -21.77
C GLU A 93 10.17 1.76 -22.17
N THR A 94 9.03 1.60 -21.52
CA THR A 94 7.83 2.42 -21.76
C THR A 94 7.86 3.77 -21.01
N ALA A 95 8.80 3.96 -20.07
CA ALA A 95 9.00 5.20 -19.34
C ALA A 95 10.07 6.12 -20.00
N ASP A 96 11.14 5.53 -20.56
CA ASP A 96 12.33 6.24 -21.06
C ASP A 96 12.16 6.95 -22.42
N ALA A 97 11.02 6.80 -23.09
CA ALA A 97 10.71 7.59 -24.29
C ALA A 97 10.60 9.11 -24.02
N ALA A 98 10.51 9.52 -22.75
CA ALA A 98 10.45 10.92 -22.34
C ALA A 98 11.81 11.65 -22.34
N THR A 99 12.94 10.94 -22.33
CA THR A 99 14.27 11.55 -22.08
C THR A 99 15.31 11.35 -23.19
N SER A 100 15.10 10.46 -24.16
CA SER A 100 16.14 10.12 -25.15
C SER A 100 15.83 10.49 -26.61
N ALA A 101 14.60 10.88 -26.95
CA ALA A 101 14.29 11.25 -28.33
C ALA A 101 13.21 12.33 -28.43
N SER A 102 13.35 13.22 -29.41
CA SER A 102 12.29 14.13 -29.84
C SER A 102 10.96 13.38 -29.91
N PRO A 103 9.90 13.87 -29.23
CA PRO A 103 8.54 13.36 -29.37
C PRO A 103 8.21 12.99 -30.82
N SER A 104 7.47 11.90 -31.02
CA SER A 104 7.14 11.39 -32.36
C SER A 104 6.49 12.47 -33.26
N TRP A 105 5.76 13.43 -32.69
CA TRP A 105 5.19 14.58 -33.40
C TRP A 105 6.20 15.66 -33.86
N MET A 106 7.44 15.63 -33.35
CA MET A 106 8.54 16.49 -33.77
C MET A 106 9.51 15.79 -34.73
N ARG A 107 9.30 14.51 -35.04
CA ARG A 107 10.15 13.78 -36.00
C ARG A 107 9.69 14.12 -37.42
N PRO A 108 10.58 14.59 -38.31
CA PRO A 108 10.25 14.76 -39.72
C PRO A 108 9.74 13.44 -40.30
N THR A 109 8.63 13.49 -41.03
CA THR A 109 8.06 12.33 -41.70
C THR A 109 9.13 11.70 -42.62
N PRO A 110 9.49 10.42 -42.46
CA PRO A 110 10.49 9.80 -43.32
C PRO A 110 10.03 9.86 -44.79
N TYR A 111 10.87 10.42 -45.65
CA TYR A 111 10.57 10.52 -47.07
C TYR A 111 10.54 9.11 -47.69
N ARG A 112 9.38 8.72 -48.22
CA ARG A 112 9.13 7.53 -49.05
C ARG A 112 9.89 6.26 -48.64
N ARG A 113 9.44 5.61 -47.57
CA ARG A 113 9.46 4.14 -47.47
C ARG A 113 8.10 3.70 -46.93
N PRO A 114 7.52 2.58 -47.40
CA PRO A 114 6.42 1.96 -46.68
C PRO A 114 6.93 1.70 -45.27
N SER A 115 6.37 2.39 -44.28
CA SER A 115 6.68 2.06 -42.89
C SER A 115 6.33 0.58 -42.71
N PRO A 116 7.23 -0.27 -42.16
CA PRO A 116 6.80 -1.58 -41.70
C PRO A 116 5.57 -1.40 -40.82
N SER A 117 4.62 -2.35 -40.87
CA SER A 117 3.44 -2.30 -40.01
C SER A 117 3.89 -1.97 -38.59
N PRO A 118 3.31 -0.95 -37.94
CA PRO A 118 3.71 -0.59 -36.59
C PRO A 118 3.64 -1.86 -35.72
N PRO A 119 4.64 -2.10 -34.85
CA PRO A 119 4.56 -3.20 -33.91
C PRO A 119 3.23 -3.12 -33.14
N PRO A 120 2.67 -4.26 -32.72
CA PRO A 120 1.44 -4.25 -31.93
C PRO A 120 1.66 -3.39 -30.67
N ALA A 121 0.70 -2.53 -30.37
CA ALA A 121 0.77 -1.66 -29.22
C ALA A 121 0.89 -2.50 -27.94
N LYS A 122 1.91 -2.20 -27.13
CA LYS A 122 2.10 -2.79 -25.81
C LYS A 122 0.96 -2.37 -24.88
N THR A 123 0.31 -3.34 -24.25
CA THR A 123 -0.79 -3.11 -23.30
C THR A 123 -0.44 -3.56 -21.89
N TRP A 124 -1.36 -3.36 -20.94
CA TRP A 124 -1.20 -3.90 -19.60
C TRP A 124 -1.44 -5.41 -19.54
N GLN A 125 -1.99 -6.02 -20.60
CA GLN A 125 -2.16 -7.47 -20.70
C GLN A 125 -0.82 -8.20 -20.62
N GLU A 126 0.23 -7.69 -21.27
CA GLU A 126 1.57 -8.29 -21.21
C GLU A 126 2.13 -8.28 -19.77
N VAL A 127 1.88 -7.21 -19.02
CA VAL A 127 2.26 -7.11 -17.60
C VAL A 127 1.45 -8.11 -16.76
N LEU A 128 0.15 -8.24 -17.03
CA LEU A 128 -0.72 -9.20 -16.36
C LEU A 128 -0.28 -10.65 -16.59
N ASP A 129 0.12 -11.00 -17.81
CA ASP A 129 0.61 -12.33 -18.14
C ASP A 129 1.91 -12.63 -17.39
N MET A 130 2.87 -11.69 -17.38
CA MET A 130 4.09 -11.81 -16.60
C MET A 130 3.82 -11.94 -15.08
N PHE A 131 2.90 -11.15 -14.52
CA PHE A 131 2.51 -11.28 -13.11
C PHE A 131 1.83 -12.62 -12.80
N THR A 132 1.07 -13.15 -13.76
CA THR A 132 0.42 -14.47 -13.63
C THR A 132 1.46 -15.59 -13.58
N ASP A 133 2.47 -15.55 -14.44
CA ASP A 133 3.54 -16.55 -14.45
C ASP A 133 4.51 -16.39 -13.27
N LEU A 134 4.72 -15.15 -12.83
CA LEU A 134 5.46 -14.84 -11.61
C LEU A 134 4.77 -15.44 -10.39
N GLY A 135 3.46 -15.25 -10.24
CA GLY A 135 2.68 -15.83 -9.14
C GLY A 135 2.80 -17.36 -9.07
N LYS A 136 2.73 -18.05 -10.22
CA LYS A 136 2.95 -19.51 -10.30
C LYS A 136 4.35 -19.91 -9.86
N SER A 137 5.37 -19.15 -10.27
CA SER A 137 6.77 -19.44 -9.94
C SER A 137 7.07 -19.22 -8.45
N LEU A 138 6.40 -18.26 -7.81
CA LEU A 138 6.55 -17.97 -6.37
C LEU A 138 5.78 -18.95 -5.49
N ALA A 139 4.72 -19.58 -6.00
CA ALA A 139 3.86 -20.47 -5.22
C ALA A 139 4.57 -21.70 -4.62
N THR A 140 5.76 -22.04 -5.13
CA THR A 140 6.54 -23.19 -4.68
C THR A 140 7.40 -22.92 -3.45
N ASP A 141 7.60 -21.65 -3.05
CA ASP A 141 8.51 -21.29 -1.95
C ASP A 141 7.80 -20.51 -0.84
N GLU A 142 7.64 -21.14 0.32
CA GLU A 142 6.97 -20.53 1.47
C GLU A 142 7.67 -19.28 1.99
N ARG A 143 9.00 -19.14 1.78
CA ARG A 143 9.78 -17.97 2.20
C ARG A 143 9.36 -16.72 1.44
N LEU A 144 8.82 -16.88 0.23
CA LEU A 144 8.32 -15.81 -0.63
C LEU A 144 6.80 -15.70 -0.62
N ALA A 145 6.10 -16.39 0.30
CA ALA A 145 4.63 -16.37 0.36
C ALA A 145 4.05 -14.96 0.50
N GLY A 146 4.74 -14.06 1.21
CA GLY A 146 4.34 -12.65 1.31
C GLY A 146 4.37 -11.92 -0.04
N HIS A 147 5.41 -12.19 -0.85
CA HIS A 147 5.51 -11.67 -2.21
C HIS A 147 4.49 -12.31 -3.14
N ALA A 148 4.28 -13.63 -3.05
CA ALA A 148 3.26 -14.32 -3.84
C ALA A 148 1.87 -13.72 -3.58
N GLN A 149 1.50 -13.47 -2.32
CA GLN A 149 0.24 -12.80 -1.98
C GLN A 149 0.15 -11.38 -2.54
N LYS A 150 1.28 -10.68 -2.65
CA LYS A 150 1.34 -9.32 -3.19
C LYS A 150 1.18 -9.31 -4.71
N VAL A 151 1.91 -10.18 -5.41
CA VAL A 151 1.77 -10.38 -6.85
C VAL A 151 0.32 -10.77 -7.20
N GLU A 152 -0.28 -11.67 -6.43
CA GLU A 152 -1.69 -12.05 -6.59
C GLU A 152 -2.65 -10.88 -6.33
N ALA A 153 -2.35 -10.01 -5.35
CA ALA A 153 -3.14 -8.80 -5.13
C ALA A 153 -3.05 -7.84 -6.33
N MET A 154 -1.85 -7.54 -6.83
CA MET A 154 -1.65 -6.59 -7.94
C MET A 154 -2.32 -7.04 -9.25
N LYS A 155 -2.55 -8.35 -9.43
CA LYS A 155 -3.32 -8.86 -10.58
C LYS A 155 -4.74 -8.28 -10.64
N GLU A 156 -5.37 -8.01 -9.49
CA GLU A 156 -6.73 -7.44 -9.42
C GLU A 156 -6.82 -6.15 -10.27
N GLY A 157 -5.93 -5.18 -10.04
CA GLY A 157 -5.88 -3.94 -10.80
C GLY A 157 -5.43 -4.13 -12.24
N LEU A 158 -4.42 -4.99 -12.49
CA LEU A 158 -3.98 -5.32 -13.85
C LEU A 158 -5.12 -5.84 -14.73
N TYR A 159 -5.99 -6.70 -14.19
CA TYR A 159 -7.19 -7.16 -14.92
C TYR A 159 -8.14 -6.02 -15.31
N GLN A 160 -8.24 -4.95 -14.52
CA GLN A 160 -9.14 -3.81 -14.80
C GLN A 160 -8.64 -2.89 -15.91
N ILE A 161 -7.34 -2.97 -16.23
CA ILE A 161 -6.66 -2.08 -17.17
C ILE A 161 -5.99 -2.83 -18.32
N ARG A 162 -6.15 -4.16 -18.41
CA ARG A 162 -5.43 -5.03 -19.35
C ARG A 162 -5.46 -4.53 -20.80
N ASP A 163 -6.59 -3.99 -21.24
CA ASP A 163 -6.82 -3.54 -22.62
C ASP A 163 -6.34 -2.08 -22.88
N ILE A 164 -5.74 -1.42 -21.88
CA ILE A 164 -5.22 -0.05 -21.97
C ILE A 164 -3.77 -0.07 -22.48
N ILE A 165 -3.44 0.87 -23.35
CA ILE A 165 -2.09 1.00 -23.94
C ILE A 165 -1.11 1.54 -22.90
N VAL A 166 0.08 0.94 -22.83
CA VAL A 166 1.18 1.31 -21.92
C VAL A 166 2.15 2.30 -22.57
N GLU A 167 2.27 2.25 -23.90
CA GLU A 167 3.18 3.06 -24.69
C GLU A 167 2.91 4.56 -24.59
N ARG A 168 3.99 5.35 -24.58
CA ARG A 168 3.94 6.82 -24.57
C ARG A 168 4.38 7.47 -25.88
N ASP A 169 4.69 6.63 -26.87
CA ASP A 169 5.05 6.93 -28.25
C ASP A 169 3.89 7.56 -29.06
N ILE A 170 2.72 7.56 -28.44
CA ILE A 170 1.47 8.17 -28.88
C ILE A 170 1.47 9.69 -28.65
N ALA A 171 0.55 10.39 -29.31
CA ALA A 171 0.40 11.84 -29.13
C ALA A 171 0.12 12.18 -27.65
N PHE A 172 0.60 13.34 -27.16
CA PHE A 172 0.44 13.76 -25.76
C PHE A 172 -1.02 13.69 -25.26
N LYS A 173 -1.98 14.09 -26.11
CA LYS A 173 -3.42 14.00 -25.79
C LYS A 173 -3.88 12.56 -25.56
N GLU A 174 -3.36 11.64 -26.36
CA GLU A 174 -3.66 10.20 -26.26
C GLU A 174 -3.00 9.60 -25.01
N ALA A 175 -1.75 9.94 -24.72
CA ALA A 175 -1.09 9.51 -23.49
C ALA A 175 -1.87 9.95 -22.24
N ARG A 176 -2.32 11.20 -22.21
CA ARG A 176 -3.16 11.71 -21.12
C ARG A 176 -4.54 11.02 -21.07
N HIS A 177 -5.10 10.66 -22.23
CA HIS A 177 -6.34 9.89 -22.29
C HIS A 177 -6.16 8.52 -21.64
N GLN A 178 -5.10 7.79 -21.99
CA GLN A 178 -4.76 6.49 -21.40
C GLN A 178 -4.52 6.60 -19.88
N ASP A 179 -3.78 7.63 -19.42
CA ASP A 179 -3.58 7.90 -17.98
C ASP A 179 -4.92 8.08 -17.23
N CYS A 180 -5.86 8.81 -17.83
CA CYS A 180 -7.21 8.99 -17.28
C CYS A 180 -8.02 7.69 -17.29
N LEU A 181 -7.87 6.84 -18.32
CA LEU A 181 -8.54 5.54 -18.38
C LEU A 181 -8.06 4.62 -17.25
N VAL A 182 -6.74 4.57 -17.00
CA VAL A 182 -6.16 3.79 -15.88
C VAL A 182 -6.78 4.24 -14.57
N GLN A 183 -6.70 5.54 -14.25
CA GLN A 183 -7.22 6.07 -12.99
C GLN A 183 -8.71 5.81 -12.83
N ARG A 184 -9.50 6.04 -13.89
CA ARG A 184 -10.95 5.84 -13.87
C ARG A 184 -11.31 4.38 -13.63
N ASN A 185 -10.70 3.45 -14.35
CA ASN A 185 -11.02 2.02 -14.25
C ASN A 185 -10.62 1.48 -12.87
N LEU A 186 -9.41 1.80 -12.40
CA LEU A 186 -8.94 1.37 -11.08
C LEU A 186 -9.78 1.98 -9.95
N SER A 187 -10.08 3.27 -9.98
CA SER A 187 -10.94 3.92 -8.98
C SER A 187 -12.34 3.31 -8.89
N LYS A 188 -12.91 2.94 -10.04
CA LYS A 188 -14.26 2.38 -10.13
C LYS A 188 -14.31 0.92 -9.68
N ASN A 189 -13.30 0.13 -10.02
CA ASN A 189 -13.37 -1.32 -9.91
C ASN A 189 -12.59 -1.90 -8.72
N LEU A 190 -11.54 -1.23 -8.22
CA LEU A 190 -10.86 -1.69 -7.00
C LEU A 190 -11.76 -1.52 -5.77
N GLY A 191 -11.98 -2.63 -5.08
CA GLY A 191 -12.83 -2.68 -3.89
C GLY A 191 -12.16 -2.11 -2.63
N HIS A 192 -12.94 -1.72 -1.63
CA HIS A 192 -12.39 -1.28 -0.32
C HIS A 192 -11.63 -2.41 0.41
N SER A 193 -12.02 -3.66 0.21
CA SER A 193 -11.31 -4.83 0.74
C SER A 193 -10.07 -5.22 -0.05
N SER A 194 -9.83 -4.56 -1.19
CA SER A 194 -8.72 -4.89 -2.08
C SER A 194 -7.38 -4.69 -1.36
N ARG A 195 -6.54 -5.73 -1.46
CA ARG A 195 -5.13 -5.66 -1.02
C ARG A 195 -4.29 -4.84 -2.01
N ASP A 196 -4.69 -4.83 -3.27
CA ASP A 196 -4.08 -4.01 -4.32
C ASP A 196 -4.21 -2.52 -3.97
N LEU A 197 -5.44 -2.07 -3.68
CA LEU A 197 -5.70 -0.69 -3.27
C LEU A 197 -4.89 -0.27 -2.04
N TYR A 198 -4.70 -1.18 -1.09
CA TYR A 198 -3.87 -0.93 0.09
C TYR A 198 -2.38 -0.84 -0.26
N THR A 199 -1.90 -1.66 -1.19
CA THR A 199 -0.53 -1.61 -1.70
C THR A 199 -0.25 -0.28 -2.40
N LEU A 200 -1.20 0.20 -3.23
CA LEU A 200 -1.14 1.52 -3.85
C LEU A 200 -1.13 2.65 -2.81
N LEU A 201 -1.90 2.53 -1.73
CA LEU A 201 -1.89 3.51 -0.65
C LEU A 201 -0.52 3.56 0.05
N LEU A 202 0.09 2.41 0.34
CA LEU A 202 1.42 2.38 0.94
C LEU A 202 2.47 3.01 0.03
N PHE A 203 2.40 2.73 -1.27
CA PHE A 203 3.31 3.33 -2.24
C PHE A 203 3.09 4.85 -2.34
N TYR A 204 1.84 5.31 -2.43
CA TYR A 204 1.50 6.73 -2.45
C TYR A 204 2.02 7.49 -1.22
N LEU A 205 1.87 6.93 -0.02
CA LEU A 205 2.25 7.60 1.22
C LEU A 205 3.75 7.52 1.53
N TYR A 206 4.42 6.44 1.14
CA TYR A 206 5.77 6.13 1.64
C TYR A 206 6.76 5.61 0.60
N GLY A 207 6.34 5.44 -0.66
CA GLY A 207 7.17 4.84 -1.72
C GLY A 207 7.56 3.40 -1.42
N THR A 208 6.74 2.66 -0.68
CA THR A 208 7.01 1.27 -0.31
C THR A 208 5.75 0.44 -0.45
N VAL A 209 5.92 -0.85 -0.71
CA VAL A 209 4.82 -1.80 -0.87
C VAL A 209 4.82 -2.88 0.20
N ARG A 210 5.78 -2.90 1.14
CA ARG A 210 5.82 -3.88 2.22
C ARG A 210 4.67 -3.64 3.21
N ASP A 211 3.94 -4.70 3.52
CA ASP A 211 2.84 -4.65 4.48
C ASP A 211 3.38 -4.22 5.86
N ILE A 212 2.53 -3.52 6.62
CA ILE A 212 2.94 -3.02 7.93
C ILE A 212 2.55 -4.04 8.99
N GLU A 213 3.56 -4.60 9.64
CA GLU A 213 3.40 -5.58 10.71
C GLU A 213 3.62 -4.94 12.08
N VAL A 214 2.51 -4.66 12.77
CA VAL A 214 2.50 -4.11 14.12
C VAL A 214 1.43 -4.79 14.96
N HIS A 215 1.61 -4.82 16.27
CA HIS A 215 0.54 -5.18 17.20
C HIS A 215 -0.32 -3.95 17.45
N ILE A 216 -1.64 -4.14 17.54
CA ILE A 216 -2.57 -3.03 17.63
C ILE A 216 -3.46 -3.22 18.84
N GLY A 217 -3.45 -2.22 19.72
CA GLY A 217 -4.43 -2.04 20.79
C GLY A 217 -5.39 -0.91 20.43
N LYS A 218 -6.66 -1.06 20.82
CA LYS A 218 -7.70 -0.04 20.62
C LYS A 218 -8.41 0.24 21.93
N CYS A 219 -8.57 1.52 22.25
CA CYS A 219 -9.41 1.98 23.35
C CYS A 219 -10.45 2.97 22.83
N LEU A 220 -11.71 2.78 23.24
CA LEU A 220 -12.81 3.69 22.95
C LEU A 220 -13.10 4.53 24.18
N SER A 221 -13.33 5.84 24.01
CA SER A 221 -13.69 6.75 25.10
C SER A 221 -14.67 7.83 24.63
N GLY A 222 -15.14 8.65 25.58
CA GLY A 222 -16.17 9.67 25.32
C GLY A 222 -17.59 9.10 25.22
N LYS A 223 -18.58 10.00 25.16
CA LYS A 223 -19.99 9.60 24.98
C LYS A 223 -20.14 8.82 23.67
N GLU A 224 -20.81 7.67 23.73
CA GLU A 224 -21.03 6.75 22.59
C GLU A 224 -19.74 6.19 21.96
N GLY A 225 -18.59 6.25 22.66
CA GLY A 225 -17.33 5.71 22.14
C GLY A 225 -16.77 6.49 20.93
N LYS A 226 -17.14 7.77 20.79
CA LYS A 226 -16.73 8.62 19.66
C LYS A 226 -15.23 8.87 19.59
N ASN A 227 -14.53 8.85 20.72
CA ASN A 227 -13.08 9.05 20.74
C ASN A 227 -12.38 7.70 20.62
N VAL A 228 -11.45 7.61 19.69
CA VAL A 228 -10.70 6.39 19.40
C VAL A 228 -9.25 6.62 19.75
N THR A 229 -8.67 5.78 20.59
CA THR A 229 -7.22 5.74 20.83
C THR A 229 -6.66 4.45 20.26
N ILE A 230 -5.68 4.56 19.37
CA ILE A 230 -4.96 3.43 18.79
C ILE A 230 -3.54 3.40 19.36
N HIS A 231 -3.16 2.23 19.88
CA HIS A 231 -1.83 1.91 20.33
C HIS A 231 -1.19 0.97 19.30
N ALA A 232 -0.23 1.47 18.53
CA ALA A 232 0.60 0.62 17.68
C ALA A 232 1.84 0.19 18.48
N VAL A 233 2.13 -1.10 18.46
CA VAL A 233 3.19 -1.71 19.26
C VAL A 233 4.09 -2.56 18.38
N LYS A 234 5.41 -2.43 18.56
CA LYS A 234 6.42 -3.29 17.91
C LYS A 234 7.34 -3.87 18.98
N PHE A 235 7.61 -5.17 18.88
CA PHE A 235 8.56 -5.87 19.74
C PHE A 235 9.89 -6.03 19.00
N LEU A 236 10.99 -5.76 19.69
CA LEU A 236 12.35 -5.97 19.22
C LEU A 236 13.01 -7.06 20.04
N VAL A 237 13.71 -7.96 19.36
CA VAL A 237 14.51 -9.01 19.99
C VAL A 237 15.90 -8.48 20.39
N ASP A 238 16.43 -7.51 19.63
CA ASP A 238 17.72 -6.87 19.87
C ASP A 238 17.55 -5.37 20.14
N GLY A 239 18.40 -4.84 21.03
CA GLY A 239 18.41 -3.47 21.51
C GLY A 239 19.22 -2.50 20.67
N ASP A 240 19.79 -2.93 19.54
CA ASP A 240 20.56 -2.06 18.64
C ASP A 240 19.75 -0.82 18.20
N GLU A 241 20.42 0.33 18.15
CA GLU A 241 19.82 1.61 17.78
C GLU A 241 19.28 1.61 16.33
N LEU A 242 19.86 0.81 15.42
CA LEU A 242 19.30 0.64 14.07
C LEU A 242 17.97 -0.11 14.12
N ALA A 243 17.85 -1.14 14.95
CA ALA A 243 16.60 -1.86 15.17
C ALA A 243 15.54 -0.95 15.79
N VAL A 244 15.91 -0.13 16.79
CA VAL A 244 15.05 0.90 17.39
C VAL A 244 14.55 1.89 16.33
N ARG A 245 15.46 2.45 15.53
CA ARG A 245 15.12 3.41 14.47
C ARG A 245 14.21 2.78 13.41
N SER A 246 14.46 1.53 13.02
CA SER A 246 13.62 0.79 12.08
C SER A 246 12.22 0.55 12.65
N GLY A 247 12.13 0.13 13.92
CA GLY A 247 10.87 -0.05 14.64
C GLY A 247 10.05 1.23 14.70
N ILE A 248 10.67 2.37 15.03
CA ILE A 248 10.02 3.69 15.04
C ILE A 248 9.51 4.07 13.65
N LYS A 249 10.30 3.84 12.58
CA LYS A 249 9.86 4.10 11.21
C LYS A 249 8.63 3.26 10.84
N GLN A 250 8.58 1.98 11.21
CA GLN A 250 7.42 1.12 10.97
C GLN A 250 6.18 1.60 11.74
N LEU A 251 6.34 1.92 13.03
CA LEU A 251 5.25 2.47 13.86
C LEU A 251 4.72 3.78 13.29
N SER A 252 5.60 4.70 12.89
CA SER A 252 5.21 5.98 12.27
C SER A 252 4.40 5.77 11.00
N ARG A 253 4.79 4.82 10.13
CA ARG A 253 4.00 4.46 8.94
C ARG A 253 2.61 3.93 9.32
N ALA A 254 2.53 3.03 10.31
CA ALA A 254 1.26 2.47 10.78
C ALA A 254 0.31 3.56 11.28
N LEU A 255 0.79 4.43 12.18
CA LEU A 255 0.01 5.52 12.77
C LEU A 255 -0.47 6.51 11.70
N ARG A 256 0.40 6.87 10.75
CA ARG A 256 0.02 7.79 9.68
C ARG A 256 -0.99 7.17 8.69
N VAL A 257 -0.96 5.86 8.45
CA VAL A 257 -2.06 5.17 7.73
C VAL A 257 -3.38 5.30 8.49
N PHE A 258 -3.37 5.13 9.81
CA PHE A 258 -4.58 5.33 10.63
C PHE A 258 -5.08 6.78 10.58
N SER A 259 -4.19 7.77 10.69
CA SER A 259 -4.57 9.19 10.58
C SER A 259 -5.21 9.47 9.22
N PHE A 260 -4.55 9.05 8.14
CA PHE A 260 -5.01 9.30 6.78
C PHE A 260 -6.39 8.69 6.51
N VAL A 261 -6.62 7.42 6.90
CA VAL A 261 -7.92 6.76 6.73
C VAL A 261 -8.98 7.38 7.64
N TRP A 262 -8.64 7.78 8.86
CA TRP A 262 -9.56 8.47 9.75
C TRP A 262 -9.99 9.83 9.20
N GLU A 263 -9.06 10.61 8.66
CA GLU A 263 -9.34 11.88 8.00
C GLU A 263 -10.28 11.65 6.83
N ALA A 264 -9.94 10.74 5.92
CA ALA A 264 -10.78 10.37 4.77
C ALA A 264 -12.19 9.87 5.15
N ALA A 265 -12.31 9.15 6.27
CA ALA A 265 -13.60 8.66 6.79
C ALA A 265 -14.49 9.76 7.38
N ASN A 266 -13.92 10.93 7.67
CA ASN A 266 -14.59 12.09 8.28
C ASN A 266 -14.46 13.35 7.41
N THR A 267 -14.17 13.19 6.12
CA THR A 267 -14.25 14.27 5.14
C THR A 267 -15.70 14.38 4.70
N ASP A 268 -16.26 15.58 4.77
CA ASP A 268 -17.60 15.85 4.24
C ASP A 268 -17.52 15.88 2.72
N THR A 269 -17.69 14.71 2.10
CA THR A 269 -17.87 14.65 0.65
C THR A 269 -19.28 15.16 0.36
N GLY A 270 -19.42 16.48 0.11
CA GLY A 270 -20.67 17.22 -0.10
C GLY A 270 -21.50 16.80 -1.33
N THR A 271 -21.66 15.50 -1.57
CA THR A 271 -22.35 14.90 -2.72
C THR A 271 -23.68 14.24 -2.34
N SER A 272 -24.32 14.69 -1.27
CA SER A 272 -25.75 14.42 -1.06
C SER A 272 -26.55 15.64 -1.54
N ASN A 273 -27.04 15.58 -2.78
CA ASN A 273 -28.10 16.47 -3.25
C ASN A 273 -29.47 16.15 -2.61
N ASP A 274 -29.53 15.25 -1.63
CA ASP A 274 -30.71 15.15 -0.76
C ASP A 274 -30.57 16.14 0.39
N ILE A 275 -31.20 17.30 0.21
CA ILE A 275 -31.61 18.21 1.28
C ILE A 275 -32.67 17.48 2.10
N VAL A 276 -32.24 16.54 2.94
CA VAL A 276 -32.88 16.25 4.21
C VAL A 276 -31.78 16.39 5.23
N VAL A 277 -31.75 17.54 5.90
CA VAL A 277 -30.96 17.76 7.11
C VAL A 277 -31.39 16.71 8.12
N LYS A 278 -30.72 15.55 8.13
CA LYS A 278 -30.75 14.62 9.25
C LYS A 278 -30.00 15.30 10.39
N LYS A 279 -30.76 16.04 11.18
CA LYS A 279 -30.41 16.53 12.51
C LYS A 279 -29.97 15.32 13.35
N GLY A 280 -28.67 15.04 13.37
CA GLY A 280 -28.13 13.83 14.00
C GLY A 280 -26.65 13.51 13.74
N GLU A 281 -25.91 14.25 12.92
CA GLU A 281 -24.44 14.08 12.87
C GLU A 281 -23.80 14.76 14.08
N GLY A 282 -23.71 14.00 15.17
CA GLY A 282 -22.98 14.39 16.37
C GLY A 282 -21.51 14.66 16.07
N ALA A 283 -20.93 15.62 16.80
CA ALA A 283 -19.56 16.12 16.67
C ALA A 283 -18.51 15.04 16.31
N LYS A 284 -17.62 15.40 15.36
CA LYS A 284 -16.47 14.60 14.90
C LYS A 284 -15.67 14.09 16.10
N GLY A 285 -15.62 12.77 16.26
CA GLY A 285 -14.83 12.12 17.31
C GLY A 285 -13.34 12.41 17.18
N VAL A 286 -12.60 12.33 18.30
CA VAL A 286 -11.15 12.57 18.31
C VAL A 286 -10.39 11.25 18.12
N LEU A 287 -9.43 11.22 17.19
CA LEU A 287 -8.46 10.14 17.06
C LEU A 287 -7.18 10.50 17.82
N LYS A 288 -6.75 9.61 18.71
CA LYS A 288 -5.45 9.68 19.39
C LYS A 288 -4.59 8.49 18.96
N LEU A 289 -3.35 8.76 18.58
CA LEU A 289 -2.40 7.76 18.09
C LEU A 289 -1.21 7.68 19.04
N GLN A 290 -0.82 6.46 19.41
CA GLN A 290 0.32 6.22 20.29
C GLN A 290 1.19 5.08 19.76
N GLY A 291 2.49 5.33 19.64
CA GLY A 291 3.48 4.34 19.23
C GLY A 291 4.30 3.85 20.43
N HIS A 292 4.38 2.54 20.58
CA HIS A 292 5.16 1.89 21.64
C HIS A 292 6.13 0.88 21.04
N LEU A 293 7.39 0.99 21.40
CA LEU A 293 8.42 0.03 21.07
C LEU A 293 8.81 -0.69 22.35
N TRP A 294 8.83 -2.01 22.34
CA TRP A 294 9.27 -2.82 23.47
C TRP A 294 10.46 -3.66 23.01
N GLY A 295 11.57 -3.66 23.75
CA GLY A 295 12.75 -4.41 23.33
C GLY A 295 13.55 -4.98 24.50
N LEU A 296 14.29 -6.06 24.24
CA LEU A 296 15.35 -6.52 25.13
C LEU A 296 16.58 -5.64 24.93
N GLY A 297 17.25 -5.24 26.01
CA GLY A 297 18.48 -4.44 25.92
C GLY A 297 18.31 -2.99 25.45
N VAL A 298 17.08 -2.51 25.23
CA VAL A 298 16.82 -1.09 24.95
C VAL A 298 16.73 -0.27 26.24
N GLU A 299 17.13 1.00 26.17
CA GLU A 299 16.91 1.96 27.25
C GLU A 299 15.48 2.53 27.20
N GLU A 300 14.88 2.74 28.37
CA GLU A 300 13.60 3.46 28.45
C GLU A 300 13.80 4.91 28.04
N LYS A 301 13.12 5.32 26.96
CA LYS A 301 13.22 6.68 26.45
C LYS A 301 11.98 7.09 25.67
N THR A 302 11.83 8.39 25.50
CA THR A 302 10.84 8.96 24.59
C THR A 302 11.57 9.49 23.36
N VAL A 303 11.14 9.08 22.17
CA VAL A 303 11.74 9.48 20.91
C VAL A 303 10.72 10.27 20.09
N THR A 304 11.14 11.43 19.59
CA THR A 304 10.32 12.22 18.65
C THR A 304 10.76 11.92 17.22
N TYR A 305 9.81 11.58 16.35
CA TYR A 305 10.07 11.32 14.94
C TYR A 305 8.96 11.88 14.07
N ARG A 306 9.31 12.78 13.13
CA ARG A 306 8.35 13.49 12.25
C ARG A 306 7.22 14.21 13.00
N GLY A 307 7.51 14.72 14.20
CA GLY A 307 6.55 15.42 15.06
C GLY A 307 5.71 14.51 15.96
N ASP A 308 5.74 13.18 15.73
CA ASP A 308 5.07 12.20 16.60
C ASP A 308 5.99 11.73 17.72
N VAL A 309 5.40 11.42 18.87
CA VAL A 309 6.11 10.96 20.07
C VAL A 309 5.92 9.45 20.26
N PHE A 310 7.04 8.73 20.36
CA PHE A 310 7.12 7.28 20.54
C PHE A 310 7.72 6.96 21.90
N LYS A 311 7.16 5.95 22.59
CA LYS A 311 7.70 5.45 23.86
C LYS A 311 8.48 4.17 23.61
N VAL A 312 9.74 4.13 24.03
CA VAL A 312 10.58 2.94 24.03
C VAL A 312 10.61 2.39 25.45
N HIS A 313 10.26 1.12 25.59
CA HIS A 313 10.14 0.42 26.87
C HIS A 313 11.11 -0.74 26.91
N GLN A 314 11.80 -0.89 28.04
CA GLN A 314 12.69 -2.01 28.28
C GLN A 314 11.88 -3.24 28.70
N ILE A 315 12.13 -4.37 28.05
CA ILE A 315 11.69 -5.69 28.53
C ILE A 315 12.80 -6.21 29.44
N LYS A 316 12.45 -6.45 30.72
CA LYS A 316 13.31 -7.15 31.67
C LYS A 316 12.85 -8.60 31.75
N LEU A 317 13.75 -9.53 31.43
CA LEU A 317 13.51 -10.94 31.69
C LEU A 317 13.82 -11.24 33.17
N PRO A 318 13.05 -12.11 33.84
CA PRO A 318 13.28 -12.50 35.23
C PRO A 318 14.65 -13.12 35.46
#